data_AF-A0A9Q9MN98-F1
#
_entry.id   AF-A0A9Q9MN98-F1
#
_cell.length_a   1.000
_cell.length_b   1.000
_cell.length_c   1.000
_cell.angle_alpha   90.00
_cell.angle_beta   90.00
_cell.angle_gamma   90.00
#
_symmetry.space_group_name_H-M   'P 1'
#
loop_
_entity.id
_entity.type
_entity.pdbx_description
1 polymer ?
#
loop_
_entity_poly.entity_id
_entity_poly.type
_entity_poly.pdbx_seq_one_letter_code
_entity_poly.pdbx_strand_id
1 'polypeptide(L)'
;MRSWYYADGHRHRHGPVADDTLRGLYRDRAIALDTLVWREGLDHWLPLSACADTLGPPVSTDVRAAAVPPPLPPAAAHTPLTPSSVGPAHPRGNRPGWPLVAVLGAVVGVFVLVGVIGILAAIAFPAYNDYLGRAKLAEVMSELTPLKPQIAEFLASEGRCPVNGDPGFKPPEQYASERLSSVRIGRFESSKCGIEAVIHAPKSARIDGKALWLELDADAGSWHCSSEIDDTQLPPNCRG
;
A
#
# COMPACT_ATOMS: atom_id res chain seq x y z
N MET A 1 41.94 7.31 10.44
CA MET A 1 40.94 7.70 11.46
C MET A 1 40.10 8.78 10.81
N ARG A 2 38.80 8.54 10.56
CA ARG A 2 37.95 9.56 9.91
C ARG A 2 37.34 10.44 11.00
N SER A 3 37.51 11.75 10.87
CA SER A 3 36.94 12.72 11.80
C SER A 3 35.54 13.11 11.33
N TRP A 4 34.53 12.83 12.16
CA TRP A 4 33.14 13.18 11.91
C TRP A 4 32.69 14.34 12.78
N TYR A 5 31.70 15.07 12.27
CA TYR A 5 30.98 16.11 13.00
C TYR A 5 29.49 15.82 12.90
N TYR A 6 28.73 16.09 13.96
CA TYR A 6 27.27 15.93 13.96
C TYR A 6 26.59 17.18 14.53
N ALA A 7 25.35 17.43 14.10
CA ALA A 7 24.52 18.51 14.62
C ALA A 7 23.39 17.93 15.48
N ASP A 8 23.30 18.33 16.75
CA ASP A 8 22.20 17.88 17.63
C ASP A 8 20.84 18.48 17.21
N GLY A 9 19.75 18.07 17.88
CA GLY A 9 18.40 18.57 17.60
C GLY A 9 18.23 20.09 17.75
N HIS A 10 19.16 20.76 18.42
CA HIS A 10 19.24 22.23 18.54
C HIS A 10 20.22 22.86 17.55
N ARG A 11 20.71 22.09 16.56
CA ARG A 11 21.67 22.47 15.51
C ARG A 11 23.04 22.93 16.03
N HIS A 12 23.42 22.55 17.25
CA HIS A 12 24.79 22.77 17.71
C HIS A 12 25.71 21.72 17.08
N ARG A 13 26.84 22.18 16.53
CA ARG A 13 27.82 21.34 15.85
C ARG A 13 28.81 20.78 16.86
N HIS A 14 28.92 19.46 16.92
CA HIS A 14 29.82 18.73 17.82
C HIS A 14 30.83 17.92 17.00
N GLY A 15 32.10 17.92 17.41
CA GLY A 15 33.18 17.16 16.78
C GLY A 15 34.56 17.80 16.98
N PRO A 16 35.65 17.17 16.49
CA PRO A 16 35.69 15.92 15.72
C PRO A 16 35.48 14.66 16.60
N VAL A 17 34.60 13.76 16.18
CA VAL A 17 34.37 12.45 16.80
C VAL A 17 34.82 11.31 15.87
N ALA A 18 35.31 10.20 16.44
CA ALA A 18 35.68 9.01 15.68
C ALA A 18 34.43 8.20 15.27
N ASP A 19 34.56 7.38 14.22
CA ASP A 19 33.48 6.53 13.71
C ASP A 19 32.82 5.66 14.80
N ASP A 20 33.60 5.10 15.72
CA ASP A 20 33.10 4.25 16.81
C ASP A 20 32.31 5.04 17.85
N THR A 21 32.73 6.27 18.15
CA THR A 21 32.02 7.18 19.05
C THR A 21 30.69 7.58 18.45
N LEU A 22 30.64 7.88 17.14
CA LEU A 22 29.41 8.21 16.43
C LEU A 22 28.44 7.01 16.43
N ARG A 23 28.94 5.79 16.25
CA ARG A 23 28.14 4.55 16.39
C ARG A 23 27.62 4.34 17.81
N GLY A 24 28.42 4.63 18.83
CA GLY A 24 28.01 4.61 20.23
C GLY A 24 26.84 5.56 20.50
N LEU A 25 26.96 6.82 20.06
CA LEU A 25 25.90 7.82 20.21
C LEU A 25 24.59 7.41 19.53
N TYR A 26 24.65 6.72 18.39
CA TYR A 26 23.46 6.19 17.72
C TYR A 26 22.83 5.03 18.52
N ARG A 27 23.64 4.10 19.03
CA ARG A 27 23.16 2.99 19.86
C ARG A 27 22.52 3.48 21.17
N ASP A 28 23.09 4.53 21.75
CA ASP A 28 22.63 5.16 22.98
C ASP A 28 21.44 6.11 22.76
N ARG A 29 20.94 6.21 21.51
CA ARG A 29 19.84 7.11 21.08
C ARG A 29 20.08 8.59 21.35
N ALA A 30 21.35 9.00 21.51
CA ALA A 30 21.73 10.40 21.64
C ALA A 30 21.65 11.13 20.29
N ILE A 31 21.81 10.40 19.18
CA ILE A 31 21.60 10.88 17.80
C ILE A 31 20.67 9.92 17.06
N ALA A 32 19.90 10.46 16.12
CA ALA A 32 18.90 9.72 15.33
C ALA A 32 19.30 9.62 13.85
N LEU A 33 18.58 8.82 13.07
CA LEU A 33 18.88 8.60 11.65
C LEU A 33 18.74 9.86 10.77
N ASP A 34 17.96 10.83 11.22
CA ASP A 34 17.77 12.15 10.58
C ASP A 34 18.80 13.20 11.07
N THR A 35 19.65 12.85 12.04
CA THR A 35 20.69 13.74 12.55
C THR A 35 21.72 14.03 11.47
N LEU A 36 21.99 15.33 11.25
CA LEU A 36 22.91 15.79 10.23
C LEU A 36 24.35 15.52 10.66
N VAL A 37 25.10 14.83 9.79
CA VAL A 37 26.51 14.53 9.95
C VAL A 37 27.32 15.09 8.78
N TRP A 38 28.56 15.46 9.07
CA TRP A 38 29.51 15.94 8.08
C TRP A 38 30.90 15.36 8.33
N ARG A 39 31.65 15.15 7.25
CA ARG A 39 33.04 14.74 7.27
C ARG A 39 33.81 15.43 6.16
N GLU A 40 35.13 15.43 6.29
CA GLU A 40 36.02 15.90 5.23
C GLU A 40 35.77 15.12 3.92
N GLY A 41 35.54 15.85 2.83
CA GLY A 41 35.18 15.31 1.52
C GLY A 41 33.68 15.23 1.22
N LEU A 42 32.80 15.68 2.12
CA LEU A 42 31.38 15.90 1.80
C LEU A 42 31.11 17.37 1.43
N ASP A 43 30.39 17.60 0.34
CA ASP A 43 30.05 18.95 -0.13
C ASP A 43 29.06 19.68 0.79
N HIS A 44 28.24 18.94 1.54
CA HIS A 44 27.26 19.48 2.49
C HIS A 44 26.93 18.48 3.61
N TRP A 45 26.24 18.94 4.65
CA TRP A 45 25.77 18.09 5.76
C TRP A 45 24.69 17.13 5.26
N LEU A 46 24.86 15.84 5.55
CA LEU A 46 23.95 14.77 5.13
C LEU A 46 23.32 14.09 6.36
N PRO A 47 22.07 13.60 6.28
CA PRO A 47 21.50 12.82 7.38
C PRO A 47 22.26 11.52 7.56
N LEU A 48 22.39 11.06 8.81
CA LEU A 48 23.11 9.83 9.16
C LEU A 48 22.58 8.61 8.37
N SER A 49 21.28 8.58 8.06
CA SER A 49 20.65 7.55 7.21
C SER A 49 21.28 7.44 5.82
N ALA A 50 21.69 8.56 5.21
CA ALA A 50 22.29 8.58 3.89
C ALA A 50 23.74 8.08 3.88
N CYS A 51 24.37 7.99 5.05
CA CYS A 51 25.74 7.50 5.23
C CYS A 51 25.80 6.14 5.94
N ALA A 52 24.66 5.56 6.33
CA ALA A 52 24.56 4.31 7.09
C ALA A 52 25.25 3.13 6.37
N ASP A 53 25.16 3.07 5.04
CA ASP A 53 25.79 2.01 4.23
C ASP A 53 27.33 2.09 4.23
N THR A 54 27.90 3.26 4.52
CA THR A 54 29.36 3.46 4.56
C THR A 54 29.99 3.21 5.93
N LEU A 55 29.20 2.83 6.95
CA LEU A 55 29.63 2.59 8.34
C LEU A 55 29.96 1.11 8.64
N GLY A 56 30.00 0.22 7.66
CA GLY A 56 30.35 -1.21 7.87
C GLY A 56 29.15 -2.07 8.31
N PRO A 57 29.30 -3.42 8.29
CA PRO A 57 28.27 -4.35 7.81
C PRO A 57 26.99 -4.42 8.67
N PRO A 58 25.86 -4.81 8.03
CA PRO A 58 24.52 -4.63 8.58
C PRO A 58 24.19 -5.72 9.59
N VAL A 59 23.82 -5.34 10.82
CA VAL A 59 23.02 -6.22 11.67
C VAL A 59 21.57 -5.98 11.30
N SER A 60 21.08 -6.88 10.45
CA SER A 60 19.70 -7.32 10.23
C SER A 60 18.60 -6.26 10.20
N THR A 61 18.10 -6.04 8.99
CA THR A 61 16.67 -5.95 8.70
C THR A 61 15.92 -7.07 9.40
N ASP A 62 15.18 -6.75 10.45
CA ASP A 62 13.90 -7.38 10.71
C ASP A 62 13.08 -6.53 11.69
N VAL A 63 11.79 -6.85 11.77
CA VAL A 63 10.79 -6.31 12.71
C VAL A 63 9.84 -5.27 12.12
N ARG A 64 8.89 -5.83 11.37
CA ARG A 64 7.46 -5.60 11.64
C ARG A 64 7.19 -5.92 13.13
N ALA A 65 7.29 -4.92 14.01
CA ALA A 65 6.63 -4.93 15.31
C ALA A 65 6.07 -3.55 15.60
N ALA A 66 4.76 -3.54 15.82
CA ALA A 66 4.00 -2.60 16.62
C ALA A 66 4.59 -1.18 16.75
N ALA A 67 4.00 -0.26 16.00
CA ALA A 67 3.95 1.14 16.41
C ALA A 67 3.25 1.21 17.79
N VAL A 68 4.03 1.10 18.86
CA VAL A 68 3.64 1.60 20.18
C VAL A 68 3.69 3.13 20.06
N PRO A 69 2.59 3.85 20.32
CA PRO A 69 2.63 5.30 20.30
C PRO A 69 3.62 5.80 21.38
N PRO A 70 4.41 6.84 21.09
CA PRO A 70 5.36 7.38 22.06
C PRO A 70 4.63 7.87 23.33
N PRO A 71 5.21 7.66 24.53
CA PRO A 71 4.65 8.23 25.74
C PRO A 71 4.72 9.77 25.68
N LEU A 72 3.61 10.41 26.08
CA LEU A 72 3.49 11.85 26.20
C LEU A 72 4.57 12.40 27.14
N PRO A 73 5.27 13.50 26.78
CA PRO A 73 6.22 14.15 27.68
C PRO A 73 5.48 14.73 28.90
N PRO A 74 6.12 14.72 30.10
CA PRO A 74 5.52 15.31 31.29
C PRO A 74 5.33 16.82 31.07
N ALA A 75 4.16 17.31 31.50
CA ALA A 75 3.80 18.72 31.44
C ALA A 75 4.88 19.57 32.12
N ALA A 76 5.64 20.31 31.32
CA ALA A 76 6.52 21.34 31.82
C ALA A 76 5.66 22.42 32.49
N ALA A 77 5.87 22.56 33.80
CA ALA A 77 5.26 23.60 34.62
C ALA A 77 5.49 24.97 33.97
N HIS A 78 4.39 25.65 33.68
CA HIS A 78 4.40 26.98 33.11
C HIS A 78 4.87 27.96 34.19
N THR A 79 6.07 28.52 34.03
CA THR A 79 6.52 29.68 34.80
C THR A 79 5.63 30.88 34.44
N PRO A 80 5.00 31.59 35.39
CA PRO A 80 4.25 32.79 35.05
C PRO A 80 5.23 33.89 34.63
N LEU A 81 5.22 34.25 33.34
CA LEU A 81 5.89 35.44 32.85
C LEU A 81 5.04 36.66 33.22
N THR A 82 5.63 37.56 34.00
CA THR A 82 5.16 38.93 34.26
C THR A 82 4.86 39.70 32.96
N PRO A 83 3.77 40.47 32.88
CA PRO A 83 3.49 41.29 31.71
C PRO A 83 4.24 42.62 31.81
N SER A 84 5.19 42.86 30.90
CA SER A 84 5.78 44.19 30.69
C SER A 84 5.43 44.73 29.30
N SER A 85 4.48 45.66 29.34
CA SER A 85 4.32 46.87 28.53
C SER A 85 4.60 46.89 27.01
N VAL A 86 3.50 47.15 26.29
CA VAL A 86 3.34 48.17 25.22
C VAL A 86 4.23 48.02 23.98
N GLY A 87 3.75 47.21 23.03
CA GLY A 87 4.07 47.40 21.61
C GLY A 87 3.25 48.54 21.00
N PRO A 88 3.74 49.23 19.95
CA PRO A 88 3.10 50.43 19.43
C PRO A 88 1.72 50.09 18.87
N ALA A 89 0.76 50.96 19.19
CA ALA A 89 -0.57 50.95 18.63
C ALA A 89 -0.47 50.93 17.09
N HIS A 90 -0.82 49.80 16.48
CA HIS A 90 -1.00 49.73 15.05
C HIS A 90 -2.14 50.69 14.69
N PRO A 91 -1.96 51.61 13.74
CA PRO A 91 -3.08 52.40 13.27
C PRO A 91 -4.09 51.43 12.66
N ARG A 92 -5.26 51.28 13.31
CA ARG A 92 -6.46 50.72 12.70
C ARG A 92 -6.92 51.68 11.61
N GLY A 93 -6.18 51.68 10.51
CA GLY A 93 -6.60 52.28 9.25
C GLY A 93 -7.70 51.40 8.68
N ASN A 94 -8.95 51.77 8.95
CA ASN A 94 -10.12 51.20 8.32
C ASN A 94 -10.07 51.46 6.80
N ARG A 95 -9.35 50.62 6.06
CA ARG A 95 -9.36 50.61 4.60
C ARG A 95 -10.50 49.69 4.16
N PRO A 96 -11.58 50.21 3.56
CA PRO A 96 -12.74 49.42 3.13
C PRO A 96 -12.37 48.55 1.91
N GLY A 97 -11.69 47.44 2.17
CA GLY A 97 -11.19 46.51 1.14
C GLY A 97 -10.28 45.39 1.66
N TRP A 98 -9.66 45.56 2.84
CA TRP A 98 -8.81 44.53 3.46
C TRP A 98 -9.51 43.17 3.69
N PRO A 99 -10.71 43.10 4.30
CA PRO A 99 -11.32 41.80 4.57
C PRO A 99 -11.70 41.08 3.27
N LEU A 100 -12.04 41.83 2.21
CA LEU A 100 -12.42 41.26 0.92
C LEU A 100 -11.21 40.59 0.23
N VAL A 101 -10.03 41.21 0.26
CA VAL A 101 -8.81 40.65 -0.35
C VAL A 101 -8.34 39.40 0.40
N ALA A 102 -8.41 39.40 1.74
CA ALA A 102 -8.06 38.23 2.54
C ALA A 102 -9.02 37.05 2.28
N VAL A 103 -10.32 37.31 2.21
CA VAL A 103 -11.33 36.30 1.87
C VAL A 103 -11.15 35.80 0.44
N LEU A 104 -10.90 36.69 -0.53
CA LEU A 104 -10.66 36.32 -1.93
C LEU A 104 -9.43 35.43 -2.07
N GLY A 105 -8.32 35.77 -1.40
CA GLY A 105 -7.11 34.94 -1.39
C GLY A 105 -7.33 33.56 -0.78
N ALA A 106 -8.07 33.47 0.32
CA ALA A 106 -8.43 32.20 0.95
C ALA A 106 -9.29 31.33 0.02
N VAL A 107 -10.29 31.92 -0.63
CA VAL A 107 -11.19 31.23 -1.55
C VAL A 107 -10.42 30.70 -2.77
N VAL A 108 -9.59 31.54 -3.40
CA VAL A 108 -8.74 31.11 -4.53
C VAL A 108 -7.77 30.01 -4.09
N GLY A 109 -7.15 30.12 -2.91
CA GLY A 109 -6.28 29.08 -2.37
C GLY A 109 -6.99 27.74 -2.18
N VAL A 110 -8.23 27.75 -1.69
CA VAL A 110 -9.06 26.53 -1.56
C VAL A 110 -9.37 25.94 -2.93
N PHE A 111 -9.72 26.75 -3.94
CA PHE A 111 -9.97 26.24 -5.29
C PHE A 111 -8.74 25.58 -5.92
N VAL A 112 -7.56 26.17 -5.74
CA VAL A 112 -6.30 25.56 -6.19
C VAL A 112 -6.06 24.23 -5.47
N LEU A 113 -6.25 24.19 -4.14
CA LEU A 113 -6.08 22.96 -3.35
C LEU A 113 -7.04 21.85 -3.79
N VAL A 114 -8.32 22.18 -3.97
CA VAL A 114 -9.34 21.23 -4.46
C VAL A 114 -8.98 20.72 -5.85
N GLY A 115 -8.49 21.60 -6.73
CA GLY A 115 -8.03 21.22 -8.07
C GLY A 115 -6.90 20.19 -8.02
N VAL A 116 -5.87 20.42 -7.19
CA VAL A 116 -4.75 19.48 -7.02
C VAL A 116 -5.23 18.14 -6.46
N ILE A 117 -6.06 18.15 -5.40
CA ILE A 117 -6.62 16.92 -4.82
C ILE A 117 -7.46 16.16 -5.85
N GLY A 118 -8.24 16.87 -6.67
CA GLY A 118 -9.05 16.28 -7.74
C GLY A 118 -8.21 15.52 -8.77
N ILE A 119 -7.10 16.11 -9.23
CA ILE A 119 -6.17 15.45 -10.17
C ILE A 119 -5.54 14.21 -9.54
N LEU A 120 -5.08 14.31 -8.29
CA LEU A 120 -4.50 13.17 -7.57
C LEU A 120 -5.52 12.04 -7.38
N ALA A 121 -6.74 12.38 -6.96
CA ALA A 121 -7.82 11.41 -6.78
C ALA A 121 -8.20 10.72 -8.09
N ALA A 122 -8.22 11.45 -9.22
CA ALA A 122 -8.52 10.90 -10.53
C ALA A 122 -7.52 9.83 -10.99
N ILE A 123 -6.26 9.88 -10.54
CA ILE A 123 -5.24 8.87 -10.85
C ILE A 123 -5.23 7.76 -9.79
N ALA A 124 -5.28 8.14 -8.51
CA ALA A 124 -5.14 7.20 -7.40
C ALA A 124 -6.35 6.26 -7.27
N PHE A 125 -7.56 6.76 -7.49
CA PHE A 125 -8.78 5.98 -7.26
C PHE A 125 -8.97 4.84 -8.29
N PRO A 126 -8.84 5.05 -9.62
CA PRO A 126 -8.87 3.95 -10.58
C PRO A 126 -7.80 2.90 -10.31
N ALA A 127 -6.55 3.32 -10.07
CA ALA A 127 -5.44 2.40 -9.81
C ALA A 127 -5.66 1.55 -8.53
N TYR A 128 -6.21 2.17 -7.48
CA TYR A 128 -6.55 1.46 -6.25
C TYR A 128 -7.67 0.42 -6.47
N ASN A 129 -8.72 0.77 -7.22
CA ASN A 129 -9.79 -0.18 -7.54
C ASN A 129 -9.29 -1.36 -8.37
N ASP A 130 -8.34 -1.15 -9.28
CA ASP A 130 -7.75 -2.24 -10.07
C ASP A 130 -6.90 -3.17 -9.20
N TYR A 131 -6.19 -2.63 -8.19
CA TYR A 131 -5.49 -3.42 -7.20
C TYR A 131 -6.46 -4.27 -6.36
N LEU A 132 -7.54 -3.67 -5.86
CA LEU A 132 -8.57 -4.40 -5.12
C LEU A 132 -9.22 -5.49 -5.97
N GLY A 133 -9.45 -5.22 -7.26
CA GLY A 133 -9.95 -6.20 -8.23
C GLY A 133 -9.01 -7.40 -8.34
N ARG A 134 -7.72 -7.17 -8.60
CA ARG A 134 -6.71 -8.24 -8.69
C ARG A 134 -6.63 -9.06 -7.40
N ALA A 135 -6.66 -8.41 -6.24
CA ALA A 135 -6.60 -9.08 -4.95
C ALA A 135 -7.82 -10.01 -4.75
N LYS A 136 -9.03 -9.52 -5.02
CA LYS A 136 -10.26 -10.33 -4.95
C LYS A 136 -10.20 -11.52 -5.92
N LEU A 137 -9.72 -11.33 -7.15
CA LEU A 137 -9.59 -12.41 -8.12
C LEU A 137 -8.56 -13.47 -7.69
N ALA A 138 -7.45 -13.06 -7.09
CA ALA A 138 -6.49 -14.01 -6.52
C ALA A 138 -7.11 -14.87 -5.42
N GLU A 139 -7.96 -14.29 -4.56
CA GLU A 139 -8.73 -15.03 -3.56
C GLU A 139 -9.72 -16.01 -4.20
N VAL A 140 -10.47 -15.58 -5.23
CA VAL A 140 -11.35 -16.45 -6.00
C VAL A 140 -10.57 -17.64 -6.57
N MET A 141 -9.41 -17.41 -7.17
CA MET A 141 -8.56 -18.49 -7.68
C MET A 141 -8.11 -19.46 -6.58
N SER A 142 -7.86 -18.96 -5.37
CA SER A 142 -7.53 -19.80 -4.21
C SER A 142 -8.70 -20.68 -3.80
N GLU A 143 -9.94 -20.17 -3.82
CA GLU A 143 -11.14 -20.96 -3.53
C GLU A 143 -11.40 -22.08 -4.55
N LEU A 144 -11.02 -21.86 -5.82
CA LEU A 144 -11.19 -22.84 -6.90
C LEU A 144 -10.05 -23.87 -6.99
N THR A 145 -8.91 -23.60 -6.36
CA THR A 145 -7.73 -24.48 -6.39
C THR A 145 -8.02 -25.93 -5.98
N PRO A 146 -8.79 -26.25 -4.92
CA PRO A 146 -9.07 -27.64 -4.55
C PRO A 146 -9.95 -28.40 -5.54
N LEU A 147 -10.70 -27.71 -6.41
CA LEU A 147 -11.53 -28.36 -7.44
C LEU A 147 -10.70 -28.90 -8.61
N LYS A 148 -9.57 -28.26 -8.92
CA LYS A 148 -8.70 -28.63 -10.03
C LYS A 148 -8.23 -30.11 -9.99
N PRO A 149 -7.61 -30.61 -8.90
CA PRO A 149 -7.22 -32.01 -8.83
C PRO A 149 -8.43 -32.96 -8.81
N GLN A 150 -9.55 -32.59 -8.18
CA GLN A 150 -10.76 -33.40 -8.16
C GLN A 150 -11.33 -33.61 -9.57
N ILE A 151 -11.36 -32.54 -10.38
CA ILE A 151 -11.81 -32.61 -11.78
C ILE A 151 -10.87 -33.48 -12.61
N ALA A 152 -9.55 -33.31 -12.43
CA ALA A 152 -8.56 -34.08 -13.17
C ALA A 152 -8.66 -35.59 -12.86
N GLU A 153 -8.84 -35.94 -11.59
CA GLU A 153 -8.96 -37.34 -11.17
C GLU A 153 -10.29 -37.97 -11.60
N PHE A 154 -11.40 -37.22 -11.55
CA PHE A 154 -12.67 -37.67 -12.10
C PHE A 154 -12.58 -37.91 -13.60
N LEU A 155 -11.97 -36.98 -14.35
CA LEU A 155 -11.78 -37.12 -15.79
C LEU A 155 -10.91 -38.34 -16.13
N ALA A 156 -9.85 -38.61 -15.35
CA ALA A 156 -8.98 -39.76 -15.55
C ALA A 156 -9.66 -41.11 -15.23
N SER A 157 -10.57 -41.14 -14.24
CA SER A 157 -11.25 -42.36 -13.81
C SER A 157 -12.51 -42.68 -14.62
N GLU A 158 -13.34 -41.69 -14.91
CA GLU A 158 -14.63 -41.85 -15.59
C GLU A 158 -14.56 -41.61 -17.10
N GLY A 159 -13.45 -41.06 -17.61
CA GLY A 159 -13.27 -40.74 -19.03
C GLY A 159 -14.16 -39.61 -19.56
N ARG A 160 -14.91 -38.92 -18.67
CA ARG A 160 -15.77 -37.77 -18.99
C ARG A 160 -15.52 -36.62 -18.03
N CYS A 161 -15.84 -35.40 -18.46
CA CYS A 161 -15.80 -34.24 -17.58
C CYS A 161 -16.90 -34.36 -16.51
N PRO A 162 -16.60 -34.06 -15.23
CA PRO A 162 -17.64 -33.98 -14.21
C PRO A 162 -18.58 -32.81 -14.50
N VAL A 163 -19.80 -32.93 -14.01
CA VAL A 163 -20.78 -31.85 -13.93
C VAL A 163 -21.23 -31.67 -12.49
N ASN A 164 -21.73 -30.48 -12.14
CA ASN A 164 -22.33 -30.28 -10.81
C ASN A 164 -23.44 -31.32 -10.56
N GLY A 165 -23.41 -31.97 -9.39
CA GLY A 165 -24.31 -33.07 -9.03
C GLY A 165 -23.69 -34.47 -9.19
N ASP A 166 -22.56 -34.61 -9.88
CA ASP A 166 -21.75 -35.82 -9.81
C ASP A 166 -21.20 -36.04 -8.38
N PRO A 167 -20.86 -37.28 -7.99
CA PRO A 167 -20.25 -37.55 -6.69
C PRO A 167 -19.00 -36.67 -6.46
N GLY A 168 -18.98 -35.93 -5.35
CA GLY A 168 -17.90 -34.98 -5.03
C GLY A 168 -18.08 -33.57 -5.57
N PHE A 169 -19.05 -33.34 -6.46
CA PHE A 169 -19.32 -32.04 -7.08
C PHE A 169 -20.69 -31.50 -6.67
N LYS A 170 -20.71 -30.42 -5.89
CA LYS A 170 -21.94 -29.82 -5.38
C LYS A 170 -22.72 -29.11 -6.50
N PRO A 171 -24.03 -28.84 -6.31
CA PRO A 171 -24.76 -27.89 -7.15
C PRO A 171 -24.07 -26.52 -7.24
N PRO A 172 -24.21 -25.77 -8.35
CA PRO A 172 -23.44 -24.53 -8.57
C PRO A 172 -23.60 -23.49 -7.46
N GLU A 173 -24.81 -23.36 -6.92
CA GLU A 173 -25.18 -22.37 -5.90
C GLU A 173 -24.58 -22.71 -4.53
N GLN A 174 -24.24 -23.98 -4.29
CA GLN A 174 -23.62 -24.41 -3.03
C GLN A 174 -22.12 -24.09 -2.96
N TYR A 175 -21.53 -23.61 -4.05
CA TYR A 175 -20.20 -23.02 -4.07
C TYR A 175 -20.21 -21.50 -3.85
N ALA A 176 -21.38 -20.88 -3.67
CA ALA A 176 -21.48 -19.46 -3.39
C ALA A 176 -20.76 -19.11 -2.08
N SER A 177 -20.05 -17.98 -2.10
CA SER A 177 -19.25 -17.45 -1.00
C SER A 177 -19.33 -15.92 -0.99
N GLU A 178 -18.58 -15.25 -0.10
CA GLU A 178 -18.44 -13.79 -0.13
C GLU A 178 -17.81 -13.26 -1.44
N ARG A 179 -17.21 -14.15 -2.24
CA ARG A 179 -16.47 -13.82 -3.47
C ARG A 179 -17.03 -14.47 -4.72
N LEU A 180 -17.89 -15.48 -4.56
CA LEU A 180 -18.45 -16.27 -5.63
C LEU A 180 -19.96 -16.27 -5.54
N SER A 181 -20.62 -16.01 -6.66
CA SER A 181 -22.07 -16.15 -6.80
C SER A 181 -22.44 -17.59 -7.10
N SER A 182 -21.65 -18.27 -7.93
CA SER A 182 -21.84 -19.68 -8.30
C SER A 182 -20.60 -20.26 -8.96
N VAL A 183 -20.45 -21.59 -8.92
CA VAL A 183 -19.39 -22.30 -9.62
C VAL A 183 -19.97 -23.45 -10.45
N ARG A 184 -19.90 -23.32 -11.77
CA ARG A 184 -20.29 -24.36 -12.72
C ARG A 184 -19.08 -25.18 -13.13
N ILE A 185 -19.25 -26.49 -13.16
CA ILE A 185 -18.23 -27.46 -13.54
C ILE A 185 -18.77 -28.22 -14.76
N GLY A 186 -17.94 -28.37 -15.78
CA GLY A 186 -18.37 -29.02 -17.01
C GLY A 186 -17.47 -28.73 -18.19
N ARG A 187 -18.01 -29.00 -19.37
CA ARG A 187 -17.36 -28.68 -20.64
C ARG A 187 -17.90 -27.36 -21.16
N PHE A 188 -17.00 -26.44 -21.52
CA PHE A 188 -17.34 -25.08 -21.98
C PHE A 188 -17.12 -24.93 -23.48
N GLU A 189 -17.30 -23.72 -24.02
CA GLU A 189 -17.33 -23.43 -25.46
C GLU A 189 -16.12 -23.96 -26.24
N SER A 190 -14.94 -23.99 -25.63
CA SER A 190 -13.71 -24.56 -26.17
C SER A 190 -13.70 -26.09 -26.28
N SER A 191 -14.79 -26.75 -25.89
CA SER A 191 -14.88 -28.19 -25.66
C SER A 191 -13.89 -28.72 -24.61
N LYS A 192 -13.24 -27.86 -23.81
CA LYS A 192 -12.37 -28.29 -22.71
C LYS A 192 -13.17 -28.47 -21.42
N CYS A 193 -12.73 -29.42 -20.60
CA CYS A 193 -13.26 -29.60 -19.26
C CYS A 193 -12.74 -28.50 -18.35
N GLY A 194 -13.55 -27.95 -17.45
CA GLY A 194 -13.11 -26.84 -16.64
C GLY A 194 -14.08 -26.40 -15.56
N ILE A 195 -13.89 -25.15 -15.14
CA ILE A 195 -14.68 -24.44 -14.14
C ILE A 195 -15.08 -23.09 -14.70
N GLU A 196 -16.35 -22.71 -14.56
CA GLU A 196 -16.86 -21.35 -14.76
C GLU A 196 -17.28 -20.82 -13.38
N ALA A 197 -16.60 -19.78 -12.92
CA ALA A 197 -16.85 -19.17 -11.62
C ALA A 197 -17.39 -17.75 -11.79
N VAL A 198 -18.61 -17.49 -11.29
CA VAL A 198 -19.22 -16.16 -11.33
C VAL A 198 -18.82 -15.40 -10.08
N ILE A 199 -18.24 -14.22 -10.24
CA ILE A 199 -17.71 -13.43 -9.13
C ILE A 199 -18.84 -12.69 -8.41
N HIS A 200 -18.74 -12.62 -7.09
CA HIS A 200 -19.56 -11.77 -6.23
C HIS A 200 -18.70 -10.63 -5.67
N ALA A 201 -19.00 -9.41 -6.10
CA ALA A 201 -18.27 -8.20 -5.73
C ALA A 201 -19.19 -6.96 -5.81
N PRO A 202 -20.24 -6.86 -4.98
CA PRO A 202 -21.28 -5.82 -5.11
C PRO A 202 -20.75 -4.37 -5.00
N LYS A 203 -19.54 -4.19 -4.45
CA LYS A 203 -18.86 -2.88 -4.35
C LYS A 203 -18.02 -2.53 -5.58
N SER A 204 -17.92 -3.43 -6.56
CA SER A 204 -17.11 -3.26 -7.76
C SER A 204 -17.89 -3.72 -9.00
N ALA A 205 -18.67 -2.80 -9.57
CA ALA A 205 -19.45 -3.06 -10.78
C ALA A 205 -18.61 -3.50 -12.00
N ARG A 206 -17.29 -3.31 -11.97
CA ARG A 206 -16.39 -3.76 -13.05
C ARG A 206 -16.15 -5.27 -13.05
N ILE A 207 -16.27 -5.94 -11.91
CA ILE A 207 -16.02 -7.39 -11.77
C ILE A 207 -17.23 -8.17 -11.24
N ASP A 208 -18.20 -7.49 -10.63
CA ASP A 208 -19.40 -8.14 -10.09
C ASP A 208 -20.19 -8.84 -11.18
N GLY A 209 -20.58 -10.09 -10.94
CA GLY A 209 -21.34 -10.91 -11.88
C GLY A 209 -20.57 -11.37 -13.12
N LYS A 210 -19.30 -10.98 -13.30
CA LYS A 210 -18.47 -11.48 -14.40
C LYS A 210 -17.96 -12.89 -14.09
N ALA A 211 -17.71 -13.65 -15.16
CA ALA A 211 -17.23 -15.02 -15.08
C ALA A 211 -15.69 -15.09 -15.24
N LEU A 212 -15.12 -16.06 -14.55
CA LEU A 212 -13.74 -16.53 -14.69
C LEU A 212 -13.79 -17.99 -15.15
N TRP A 213 -13.15 -18.30 -16.28
CA TRP A 213 -13.04 -19.67 -16.78
C TRP A 213 -11.66 -20.23 -16.48
N LEU A 214 -11.66 -21.47 -15.97
CA LEU A 214 -10.46 -22.27 -15.75
C LEU A 214 -10.61 -23.55 -16.57
N GLU A 215 -9.84 -23.68 -17.63
CA GLU A 215 -9.90 -24.83 -18.54
C GLU A 215 -8.72 -25.76 -18.27
N LEU A 216 -9.00 -27.05 -18.14
CA LEU A 216 -7.98 -28.08 -18.04
C LEU A 216 -7.49 -28.44 -19.45
N ASP A 217 -6.20 -28.25 -19.66
CA ASP A 217 -5.47 -28.90 -20.75
C ASP A 217 -5.09 -30.31 -20.29
N ALA A 218 -5.85 -31.30 -20.75
CA ALA A 218 -5.66 -32.70 -20.35
C ALA A 218 -4.36 -33.30 -20.88
N ASP A 219 -3.84 -32.79 -22.00
CA ASP A 219 -2.60 -33.28 -22.61
C ASP A 219 -1.37 -32.74 -21.86
N ALA A 220 -1.40 -31.45 -21.49
CA ALA A 220 -0.32 -30.79 -20.76
C ALA A 220 -0.44 -30.92 -19.22
N GLY A 221 -1.59 -31.37 -18.70
CA GLY A 221 -1.89 -31.38 -17.27
C GLY A 221 -1.91 -29.98 -16.64
N SER A 222 -2.11 -28.94 -17.45
CA SER A 222 -2.05 -27.54 -17.04
C SER A 222 -3.41 -26.87 -17.07
N TRP A 223 -3.57 -25.76 -16.35
CA TRP A 223 -4.83 -25.02 -16.30
C TRP A 223 -4.66 -23.66 -16.98
N HIS A 224 -5.46 -23.42 -18.00
CA HIS A 224 -5.58 -22.12 -18.63
C HIS A 224 -6.66 -21.29 -17.93
N CYS A 225 -6.41 -20.00 -17.72
CA CYS A 225 -7.37 -19.10 -17.10
C CYS A 225 -7.74 -17.99 -18.08
N SER A 226 -9.02 -17.67 -18.19
CA SER A 226 -9.53 -16.57 -19.02
C SER A 226 -10.74 -15.91 -18.37
N SER A 227 -11.06 -14.67 -18.75
CA SER A 227 -12.20 -13.92 -18.19
C SER A 227 -12.66 -12.79 -19.13
N GLU A 228 -13.88 -12.30 -18.95
CA GLU A 228 -14.42 -11.09 -19.58
C GLU A 228 -14.10 -9.80 -18.79
N ILE A 229 -13.32 -9.92 -17.72
CA ILE A 229 -12.86 -8.79 -16.91
C ILE A 229 -11.72 -8.09 -17.66
N ASP A 230 -11.59 -6.78 -17.48
CA ASP A 230 -10.48 -6.02 -18.03
C ASP A 230 -9.13 -6.57 -17.54
N ASP A 231 -8.16 -6.73 -18.45
CA ASP A 231 -6.82 -7.26 -18.18
C ASP A 231 -6.08 -6.52 -17.06
N THR A 232 -6.37 -5.23 -16.89
CA THR A 232 -5.80 -4.45 -15.79
C THR A 232 -6.23 -5.00 -14.44
N GLN A 233 -7.37 -5.67 -14.31
CA GLN A 233 -7.82 -6.24 -13.04
C GLN A 233 -7.50 -7.73 -12.91
N LEU A 234 -7.06 -8.38 -13.99
CA LEU A 234 -6.73 -9.80 -14.00
C LEU A 234 -5.32 -10.09 -13.47
N PRO A 235 -5.15 -11.23 -12.76
CA PRO A 235 -3.85 -11.82 -12.50
C PRO A 235 -3.10 -12.14 -13.81
N PRO A 236 -1.76 -12.09 -13.84
CA PRO A 236 -0.98 -12.34 -15.07
C PRO A 236 -1.30 -13.67 -15.76
N ASN A 237 -1.65 -14.71 -15.00
CA ASN A 237 -1.97 -16.04 -15.51
C ASN A 237 -3.38 -16.16 -16.11
N CYS A 238 -4.20 -15.11 -16.03
CA CYS A 238 -5.56 -15.06 -16.58
C CYS A 238 -5.72 -13.99 -17.68
N ARG A 239 -4.64 -13.27 -18.02
CA ARG A 239 -4.65 -12.26 -19.09
C ARG A 239 -4.46 -12.93 -20.44
N GLY A 240 -5.20 -12.49 -21.46
CA GLY A 240 -5.16 -13.08 -22.80
C GLY A 240 -6.13 -12.44 -23.76
#